data_AF-A0AB38TUF3-F1
#
_entry.id   AF-A0AB38TUF3-F1
#
_cell.length_a   1.000
_cell.length_b   1.000
_cell.length_c   1.000
_cell.angle_alpha   90.00
_cell.angle_beta   90.00
_cell.angle_gamma   90.00
#
_symmetry.space_group_name_H-M   'P 1'
#
loop_
_entity.id
_entity.type
_entity.pdbx_description
1 polymer ?
#
loop_
_entity_poly.entity_id
_entity_poly.type
_entity_poly.pdbx_seq_one_letter_code
_entity_poly.pdbx_strand_id
1 'polypeptide(L)'
;MDAKEIEGKLHDLSSSMNLDGLDDLCDEIDGRGDGGRFLDAIFAILENNPSKDFGSPGAIVHAAERYFGKGYEQKLIESLSRNPTVHTVWMLNRVINGVDGDLKVFLVDLMGKISSDNSIGVDVRGAAKEFLS
;
A
#
# COMPACT_ATOMS: atom_id res chain seq x y z
N MET A 1 0.04 -11.43 19.83
CA MET A 1 0.41 -10.17 20.54
C MET A 1 -0.81 -9.30 20.77
N ASP A 2 -0.76 -8.35 21.71
CA ASP A 2 -1.76 -7.28 21.79
C ASP A 2 -1.52 -6.21 20.70
N ALA A 3 -2.46 -5.28 20.51
CA ALA A 3 -2.37 -4.28 19.44
C ALA A 3 -1.19 -3.30 19.62
N LYS A 4 -0.85 -2.97 20.86
CA LYS A 4 0.23 -2.03 21.18
C LYS A 4 1.59 -2.66 20.93
N GLU A 5 1.72 -3.95 21.20
CA GLU A 5 2.91 -4.72 20.87
C GLU A 5 3.13 -4.82 19.34
N ILE A 6 2.06 -4.98 18.55
CA ILE A 6 2.14 -5.03 17.08
C ILE A 6 2.59 -3.68 16.52
N GLU A 7 2.02 -2.57 16.99
CA GLU A 7 2.42 -1.22 16.57
C GLU A 7 3.89 -0.94 16.87
N GLY A 8 4.36 -1.34 18.06
CA GLY A 8 5.77 -1.23 18.42
C GLY A 8 6.68 -2.03 17.48
N LYS A 9 6.32 -3.28 17.18
CA LYS A 9 7.10 -4.09 16.23
C LYS A 9 7.07 -3.54 14.81
N LEU A 10 5.93 -3.05 14.32
CA LEU A 10 5.84 -2.43 12.99
C LEU A 10 6.83 -1.26 12.89
N HIS A 11 6.88 -0.41 13.91
CA HIS A 11 7.83 0.70 13.96
C HIS A 11 9.29 0.22 13.95
N ASP A 12 9.64 -0.77 14.77
CA ASP A 12 11.01 -1.28 14.88
C ASP A 12 11.47 -2.02 13.62
N LEU A 13 10.59 -2.83 13.01
CA LEU A 13 10.86 -3.53 11.75
C LEU A 13 10.95 -2.56 10.57
N SER A 14 10.11 -1.53 10.56
CA SER A 14 10.19 -0.44 9.58
C SER A 14 11.46 0.40 9.72
N SER A 15 12.08 0.43 10.89
CA SER A 15 13.34 1.16 11.09
C SER A 15 14.55 0.29 10.74
N SER A 16 14.47 -1.01 11.05
CA SER A 16 15.55 -1.98 10.83
C SER A 16 15.58 -2.60 9.44
N MET A 17 14.53 -2.40 8.62
CA MET A 17 14.38 -3.00 7.28
C MET A 17 14.44 -4.52 7.27
N ASN A 18 14.03 -5.17 8.37
CA ASN A 18 13.98 -6.62 8.47
C ASN A 18 12.70 -7.14 7.78
N LEU A 19 12.84 -7.55 6.52
CA LEU A 19 11.73 -8.03 5.68
C LEU A 19 11.17 -9.36 6.18
N ASP A 20 12.01 -10.31 6.56
CA ASP A 20 11.56 -11.61 7.07
C ASP A 20 10.68 -11.43 8.33
N GLY A 21 11.11 -10.56 9.25
CA GLY A 21 10.32 -10.24 10.44
C GLY A 21 9.05 -9.43 10.14
N LEU A 22 9.05 -8.64 9.07
CA LEU A 22 7.87 -7.93 8.60
C LEU A 22 6.85 -8.88 7.98
N ASP A 23 7.31 -9.87 7.22
CA ASP A 23 6.46 -10.90 6.62
C ASP A 23 5.78 -11.75 7.70
N ASP A 24 6.55 -12.23 8.69
CA ASP A 24 6.01 -12.96 9.85
C ASP A 24 4.94 -12.14 10.60
N LEU A 25 5.16 -10.83 10.74
CA LEU A 25 4.22 -9.93 11.42
C LEU A 25 2.97 -9.67 10.56
N CYS A 26 3.12 -9.58 9.24
CA CYS A 26 2.01 -9.45 8.31
C CYS A 26 1.13 -10.71 8.33
N ASP A 27 1.72 -11.89 8.40
CA ASP A 27 0.99 -13.15 8.56
C ASP A 27 0.23 -13.21 9.90
N GLU A 28 0.84 -12.73 11.00
CA GLU A 28 0.13 -12.61 12.28
C GLU A 28 -1.04 -11.61 12.18
N ILE A 29 -0.88 -10.49 11.49
CA ILE A 29 -1.94 -9.50 11.26
C ILE A 29 -3.07 -10.09 10.40
N ASP A 30 -2.74 -10.84 9.35
CA ASP A 30 -3.70 -11.47 8.43
C ASP A 30 -4.60 -12.48 9.14
N GLY A 31 -4.03 -13.21 10.11
CA GLY A 31 -4.76 -14.16 10.96
C GLY A 31 -5.74 -13.51 11.93
N ARG A 32 -5.75 -12.18 12.07
CA ARG A 32 -6.58 -11.47 13.06
C ARG A 32 -7.83 -10.87 12.44
N GLY A 33 -8.92 -10.93 13.21
CA GLY A 33 -10.17 -10.24 12.84
C GLY A 33 -10.07 -8.71 12.86
N ASP A 34 -9.04 -8.15 13.51
CA ASP A 34 -8.88 -6.72 13.76
C ASP A 34 -7.71 -6.05 13.01
N GLY A 35 -7.05 -6.77 12.10
CA GLY A 35 -5.84 -6.30 11.41
C GLY A 35 -6.01 -5.00 10.59
N GLY A 36 -7.23 -4.63 10.22
CA GLY A 36 -7.53 -3.41 9.47
C GLY A 36 -7.10 -2.13 10.20
N ARG A 37 -6.96 -2.18 11.53
CA ARG A 37 -6.44 -1.04 12.32
C ARG A 37 -4.96 -0.73 12.04
N PHE A 38 -4.22 -1.70 11.48
CA PHE A 38 -2.80 -1.54 11.17
C PHE A 38 -2.55 -1.08 9.74
N LEU A 39 -3.59 -0.87 8.92
CA LEU A 39 -3.44 -0.41 7.53
C LEU A 39 -2.65 0.90 7.44
N ASP A 40 -2.91 1.85 8.34
CA ASP A 40 -2.16 3.12 8.36
C ASP A 40 -0.66 2.91 8.61
N ALA A 41 -0.33 2.01 9.54
CA ALA A 41 1.06 1.67 9.82
C ALA A 41 1.70 0.93 8.63
N ILE A 42 0.98 -0.01 8.01
CA ILE A 42 1.44 -0.73 6.80
C ILE A 42 1.74 0.25 5.66
N PHE A 43 0.84 1.19 5.36
CA PHE A 43 1.06 2.19 4.33
C PHE A 43 2.21 3.13 4.67
N ALA A 44 2.38 3.52 5.94
CA ALA A 44 3.51 4.31 6.37
C ALA A 44 4.86 3.61 6.10
N ILE A 45 4.93 2.28 6.20
CA ILE A 45 6.14 1.51 5.86
C ILE A 45 6.46 1.64 4.37
N LEU A 46 5.44 1.48 3.52
CA LEU A 46 5.59 1.62 2.06
C LEU A 46 6.00 3.05 1.66
N GLU A 47 5.37 4.05 2.28
CA GLU A 47 5.64 5.48 2.05
C GLU A 47 7.07 5.87 2.44
N ASN A 48 7.58 5.33 3.56
CA ASN A 48 8.93 5.64 4.06
C ASN A 48 10.04 4.87 3.33
N ASN A 49 9.69 3.83 2.57
CA ASN A 49 10.66 2.95 1.90
C ASN A 49 10.35 2.76 0.41
N PRO A 50 10.31 3.86 -0.37
CA PRO A 50 9.82 3.84 -1.75
C PRO A 50 10.69 3.03 -2.73
N SER A 51 11.96 2.78 -2.38
CA SER A 51 12.92 2.03 -3.21
C SER A 51 13.06 0.56 -2.80
N LYS A 52 12.36 0.12 -1.76
CA LYS A 52 12.44 -1.26 -1.29
C LYS A 52 11.51 -2.16 -2.10
N ASP A 53 12.04 -3.31 -2.47
CA ASP A 53 11.25 -4.42 -2.98
C ASP A 53 10.73 -5.22 -1.79
N PHE A 54 9.41 -5.19 -1.60
CA PHE A 54 8.71 -5.96 -0.57
C PHE A 54 8.28 -7.35 -1.09
N GLY A 55 8.69 -7.73 -2.29
CA GLY A 55 8.22 -8.93 -2.98
C GLY A 55 7.03 -8.64 -3.90
N SER A 56 6.74 -9.59 -4.80
CA SER A 56 5.72 -9.45 -5.84
C SER A 56 4.84 -10.71 -5.95
N PRO A 57 3.72 -10.81 -5.20
CA PRO A 57 3.31 -9.95 -4.08
C PRO A 57 4.00 -10.34 -2.77
N GLY A 58 4.39 -9.35 -1.98
CA GLY A 58 4.89 -9.53 -0.61
C GLY A 58 3.78 -9.79 0.41
N ALA A 59 4.14 -10.30 1.60
CA ALA A 59 3.17 -10.52 2.68
C ALA A 59 2.49 -9.22 3.14
N ILE A 60 3.21 -8.09 3.07
CA ILE A 60 2.67 -6.75 3.38
C ILE A 60 1.48 -6.36 2.49
N VAL A 61 1.54 -6.71 1.20
CA VAL A 61 0.45 -6.46 0.25
C VAL A 61 -0.73 -7.37 0.58
N HIS A 62 -0.47 -8.66 0.81
CA HIS A 62 -1.50 -9.63 1.14
C HIS A 62 -2.28 -9.25 2.40
N ALA A 63 -1.58 -8.82 3.46
CA ALA A 63 -2.19 -8.37 4.70
C ALA A 63 -3.09 -7.14 4.48
N ALA A 64 -2.71 -6.21 3.62
CA ALA A 64 -3.52 -5.04 3.30
C ALA A 64 -4.74 -5.40 2.43
N GLU A 65 -4.56 -6.24 1.41
CA GLU A 65 -5.61 -6.63 0.46
C GLU A 65 -6.74 -7.45 1.09
N ARG A 66 -6.51 -8.11 2.23
CA ARG A 66 -7.58 -8.79 2.98
C ARG A 66 -8.71 -7.86 3.43
N TYR A 67 -8.44 -6.56 3.46
CA TYR A 67 -9.40 -5.51 3.79
C TYR A 67 -10.00 -4.82 2.56
N PHE A 68 -9.86 -5.42 1.37
CA PHE A 68 -10.60 -5.01 0.18
C PHE A 68 -12.11 -5.03 0.45
N GLY A 69 -12.79 -3.96 0.08
CA GLY A 69 -14.20 -3.68 0.40
C GLY A 69 -14.47 -3.32 1.86
N LYS A 70 -13.43 -3.19 2.70
CA LYS A 70 -13.52 -2.93 4.14
C LYS A 70 -12.70 -1.70 4.59
N GLY A 71 -12.40 -0.79 3.67
CA GLY A 71 -11.69 0.46 3.94
C GLY A 71 -10.24 0.50 3.48
N TYR A 72 -9.70 -0.60 2.94
CA TYR A 72 -8.39 -0.65 2.31
C TYR A 72 -8.24 0.40 1.20
N GLU A 73 -9.24 0.53 0.33
CA GLU A 73 -9.22 1.44 -0.80
C GLU A 73 -9.08 2.90 -0.35
N GLN A 74 -9.82 3.28 0.69
CA GLN A 74 -9.73 4.61 1.27
C GLN A 74 -8.34 4.87 1.83
N LYS A 75 -7.77 3.90 2.55
CA LYS A 75 -6.41 4.02 3.12
C LYS A 75 -5.33 4.08 2.05
N LEU A 76 -5.49 3.36 0.95
CA LEU A 76 -4.60 3.45 -0.21
C LEU A 76 -4.66 4.83 -0.86
N ILE A 77 -5.86 5.40 -1.06
CA ILE A 77 -6.04 6.75 -1.61
C ILE A 77 -5.38 7.80 -0.70
N GLU A 78 -5.57 7.68 0.63
CA GLU A 78 -4.94 8.56 1.61
C GLU A 78 -3.40 8.46 1.55
N SER A 79 -2.86 7.25 1.40
CA SER A 79 -1.43 7.00 1.23
C SER A 79 -0.85 7.64 -0.03
N LEU A 80 -1.50 7.42 -1.18
CA LEU A 80 -1.12 8.01 -2.47
C LEU A 80 -1.16 9.53 -2.46
N SER A 81 -2.06 10.13 -1.66
CA SER A 81 -2.15 11.58 -1.50
C SER A 81 -1.02 12.15 -0.65
N ARG A 82 -0.39 11.33 0.22
CA ARG A 82 0.73 11.74 1.07
C ARG A 82 2.07 11.57 0.37
N ASN A 83 2.38 10.34 -0.06
CA ASN A 83 3.64 10.02 -0.72
C ASN A 83 3.46 8.82 -1.66
N PRO A 84 3.09 9.05 -2.94
CA PRO A 84 2.91 7.96 -3.89
C PRO A 84 4.26 7.32 -4.21
N THR A 85 4.30 5.99 -4.18
CA THR A 85 5.48 5.17 -4.49
C THR A 85 5.16 4.24 -5.65
N VAL A 86 6.19 3.65 -6.28
CA VAL A 86 5.98 2.66 -7.34
C VAL A 86 5.10 1.51 -6.84
N HIS A 87 5.30 1.11 -5.59
CA HIS A 87 4.55 0.03 -4.96
C HIS A 87 3.07 0.39 -4.74
N THR A 88 2.78 1.58 -4.20
CA THR A 88 1.37 2.00 -3.97
C THR A 88 0.64 2.29 -5.29
N VAL A 89 1.34 2.74 -6.32
CA VAL A 89 0.79 2.87 -7.69
C VAL A 89 0.47 1.51 -8.30
N TRP A 90 1.33 0.50 -8.11
CA TRP A 90 1.03 -0.87 -8.52
C TRP A 90 -0.18 -1.45 -7.78
N MET A 91 -0.28 -1.20 -6.46
CA MET A 91 -1.46 -1.57 -5.67
C MET A 91 -2.73 -0.87 -6.17
N LEU A 92 -2.66 0.41 -6.55
CA LEU A 92 -3.77 1.15 -7.15
C LEU A 92 -4.26 0.48 -8.44
N ASN A 93 -3.33 0.09 -9.32
CA ASN A 93 -3.68 -0.62 -10.56
C ASN A 93 -4.40 -1.95 -10.26
N ARG A 94 -3.98 -2.70 -9.24
CA ARG A 94 -4.68 -3.92 -8.80
C ARG A 94 -6.11 -3.62 -8.35
N VAL A 95 -6.32 -2.56 -7.57
CA VAL A 95 -7.68 -2.14 -7.15
C VAL A 95 -8.52 -1.77 -8.36
N ILE A 96 -8.00 -0.97 -9.29
CA ILE A 96 -8.70 -0.58 -10.54
C ILE A 96 -9.17 -1.83 -11.32
N ASN A 97 -8.33 -2.86 -11.39
CA ASN A 97 -8.66 -4.10 -12.06
C ASN A 97 -9.67 -4.97 -11.30
N GLY A 98 -9.82 -4.77 -9.99
CA GLY A 98 -10.77 -5.49 -9.13
C GLY A 98 -12.10 -4.77 -8.87
N VAL A 99 -12.25 -3.50 -9.29
CA VAL A 99 -13.48 -2.70 -9.09
C VAL A 99 -14.07 -2.22 -10.40
N ASP A 100 -15.36 -1.87 -10.36
CA ASP A 100 -16.12 -1.32 -11.49
C ASP A 100 -16.95 -0.09 -11.08
N GLY A 101 -17.60 0.54 -12.07
CA GLY A 101 -18.47 1.71 -11.86
C GLY A 101 -17.71 2.98 -11.51
N ASP A 102 -18.36 3.87 -10.76
CA ASP A 102 -17.84 5.21 -10.43
C ASP A 102 -16.51 5.15 -9.66
N LEU A 103 -16.32 4.13 -8.83
CA LEU A 103 -15.06 3.94 -8.10
C LEU A 103 -13.90 3.69 -9.07
N LYS A 104 -14.09 2.83 -10.09
CA LYS A 104 -13.07 2.58 -11.11
C LYS A 104 -12.70 3.87 -11.84
N VAL A 105 -13.70 4.65 -12.25
CA VAL A 105 -13.50 5.93 -12.94
C VAL A 105 -12.70 6.90 -12.07
N PHE A 106 -13.05 7.02 -10.78
CA PHE A 106 -12.33 7.85 -9.82
C PHE A 106 -10.86 7.41 -9.66
N LEU A 107 -10.60 6.11 -9.51
CA LEU A 107 -9.24 5.59 -9.32
C LEU A 107 -8.37 5.75 -10.57
N VAL A 108 -8.96 5.59 -11.77
CA VAL A 108 -8.27 5.86 -13.04
C VAL A 108 -7.91 7.34 -13.18
N ASP A 109 -8.82 8.25 -12.79
CA ASP A 109 -8.53 9.69 -12.75
C ASP A 109 -7.40 10.03 -11.76
N LEU A 110 -7.40 9.39 -10.58
CA LEU A 110 -6.31 9.52 -9.61
C LEU A 110 -4.97 9.04 -10.18
N MET A 111 -4.94 7.88 -10.84
CA MET A 111 -3.76 7.37 -11.55
C MET A 111 -3.27 8.37 -12.60
N GLY A 112 -4.20 8.97 -13.35
CA GLY A 112 -3.92 10.03 -14.33
C GLY A 112 -3.25 11.25 -13.71
N LYS A 113 -3.75 11.73 -12.57
CA LYS A 113 -3.15 12.84 -11.81
C LYS A 113 -1.73 12.52 -11.37
N ILE A 114 -1.51 11.34 -10.78
CA ILE A 114 -0.17 10.88 -10.36
C ILE A 114 0.80 10.87 -11.55
N SER A 115 0.36 10.34 -12.69
CA SER A 115 1.18 10.23 -13.90
C SER A 115 1.64 11.58 -14.48
N SER A 116 0.87 12.65 -14.20
CA SER A 116 1.06 13.98 -14.79
C SER A 116 1.62 15.03 -13.81
N ASP A 117 1.66 14.72 -12.52
CA ASP A 117 2.15 15.64 -11.50
C ASP A 117 3.68 15.69 -11.47
N ASN A 118 4.25 16.81 -11.94
CA ASN A 118 5.70 16.98 -12.02
C ASN A 118 6.43 17.03 -10.67
N SER A 119 5.71 17.14 -9.55
CA SER A 119 6.29 17.08 -8.20
C SER A 119 6.59 15.65 -7.74
N ILE A 120 5.94 14.65 -8.34
CA ILE A 120 6.14 13.23 -8.03
C ILE A 120 7.37 12.69 -8.76
N GLY A 121 8.11 11.76 -8.15
CA GLY A 121 9.31 11.16 -8.74
C GLY A 121 9.08 10.51 -10.12
N VAL A 122 10.06 10.63 -11.02
CA VAL A 122 9.94 10.17 -12.41
C VAL A 122 9.57 8.69 -12.53
N ASP A 123 10.10 7.84 -11.64
CA ASP A 123 9.83 6.40 -11.64
C ASP A 123 8.37 6.10 -11.31
N VAL A 124 7.81 6.79 -10.30
CA VAL A 124 6.40 6.65 -9.89
C VAL A 124 5.48 7.12 -11.00
N ARG A 125 5.79 8.25 -11.64
CA ARG A 125 5.03 8.75 -12.80
C ARG A 125 5.13 7.81 -13.98
N GLY A 126 6.32 7.24 -14.22
CA GLY A 126 6.56 6.24 -15.27
C GLY A 126 5.65 5.02 -15.07
N ALA A 127 5.68 4.42 -13.88
CA ALA A 127 4.81 3.30 -13.53
C ALA A 127 3.32 3.64 -13.71
N ALA A 128 2.88 4.82 -13.25
CA ALA A 128 1.49 5.25 -13.43
C ALA A 128 1.11 5.40 -14.92
N LYS A 129 2.01 5.91 -15.78
CA LYS A 129 1.77 6.00 -17.22
C LYS A 129 1.70 4.63 -17.89
N GLU A 130 2.56 3.70 -17.49
CA GLU A 130 2.54 2.33 -18.02
C GLU A 130 1.21 1.63 -17.73
N PHE A 131 0.63 1.82 -16.54
CA PHE A 131 -0.68 1.24 -16.21
C PHE A 131 -1.87 1.92 -16.90
N LEU A 132 -1.70 3.12 -17.44
CA LEU A 132 -2.73 3.84 -18.19
C LEU A 132 -2.65 3.61 -19.72
N SER A 133 -1.57 2.98 -20.20
CA SER A 133 -1.31 2.73 -21.62
C SER A 133 -2.04 1.50 -22.13
#